data_AF-A0A382TPD4-F1
#
_entry.id   AF-A0A382TPD4-F1
#
_cell.length_a   1.000
_cell.length_b   1.000
_cell.length_c   1.000
_cell.angle_alpha   90.00
_cell.angle_beta   90.00
_cell.angle_gamma   90.00
#
_symmetry.space_group_name_H-M   'P 1'
#
loop_
_entity.id
_entity.type
_entity.pdbx_description
1 polymer ?
#
loop_
_entity_poly.entity_id
_entity_poly.type
_entity_poly.pdbx_seq_one_letter_code
_entity_poly.pdbx_strand_id
1 'polypeptide(L)'
;MDVKYDLKDAVCSFDGGQWAFKAGTNKLNVKRDGVEVASFDMMLSVKDSAKTFSIKSLDLKSPFTSLGLKKWLPNQHVKAGRLTINESELRLDPEGNGHFNGNIKLSEFTFPPDMQNGKPALLDASFIIDAEGTNNVFSIKRFTANLPRTSKAKNVGTISGRIDLSDLRASSGRIQLKSDALDITPPSAFLKSADAKTKDQATAKPASPKTDLPAVTVHEQQLSSGGFAFRQFAVELDVGKIYWSDLNATDVKGEIQLSGREYLFRPLEFKLLDTPAMLEGRYRPQYNGRTQYDLKFFC
;
A
#
# COMPACT_ATOMS: atom_id res chain seq x y z
N MET A 1 -19.61 -23.87 -12.13
CA MET A 1 -18.53 -22.92 -12.50
C MET A 1 -18.03 -23.35 -13.86
N ASP A 2 -17.99 -22.43 -14.81
CA ASP A 2 -17.58 -22.67 -16.19
C ASP A 2 -16.25 -21.93 -16.43
N VAL A 3 -15.29 -22.61 -17.05
CA VAL A 3 -13.94 -22.10 -17.26
C VAL A 3 -13.58 -22.36 -18.72
N LYS A 4 -13.38 -21.28 -19.47
CA LYS A 4 -12.93 -21.32 -20.86
C LYS A 4 -11.53 -20.75 -20.96
N TYR A 5 -10.61 -21.57 -21.46
CA TYR A 5 -9.22 -21.19 -21.70
C TYR A 5 -8.91 -21.31 -23.19
N ASP A 6 -8.25 -20.30 -23.76
CA ASP A 6 -7.88 -20.24 -25.18
C ASP A 6 -6.42 -19.80 -25.32
N LEU A 7 -5.61 -20.65 -25.92
CA LEU A 7 -4.19 -20.41 -26.20
C LEU A 7 -3.98 -20.54 -27.72
N LYS A 8 -3.62 -19.44 -28.38
CA LYS A 8 -3.40 -19.37 -29.84
C LYS A 8 -2.10 -18.67 -30.17
N ASP A 9 -1.67 -18.91 -31.41
CA ASP A 9 -0.41 -18.38 -31.95
C ASP A 9 0.77 -18.78 -31.06
N ALA A 10 0.68 -19.99 -30.50
CA ALA A 10 1.68 -20.59 -29.65
C ALA A 10 2.77 -21.20 -30.52
N VAL A 11 3.98 -20.65 -30.43
CA VAL A 11 5.16 -21.15 -31.11
C VAL A 11 6.18 -21.55 -30.06
N CYS A 12 6.65 -22.79 -30.15
CA CYS A 12 7.77 -23.31 -29.39
C CYS A 12 8.90 -23.60 -30.37
N SER A 13 10.11 -23.10 -30.09
CA SER A 13 11.29 -23.33 -30.92
C SER A 13 12.49 -23.68 -30.05
N PHE A 14 13.34 -24.56 -30.59
CA PHE A 14 14.62 -24.91 -30.01
C PHE A 14 15.69 -24.77 -31.10
N ASP A 15 16.63 -23.85 -30.90
CA ASP A 15 17.72 -23.60 -31.85
C ASP A 15 19.02 -23.31 -31.10
N GLY A 16 20.12 -23.96 -31.50
CA GLY A 16 21.44 -23.74 -30.90
C GLY A 16 21.54 -23.95 -29.38
N GLY A 17 20.67 -24.77 -28.78
CA GLY A 17 20.61 -24.96 -27.32
C GLY A 17 19.72 -23.95 -26.58
N GLN A 18 19.12 -22.99 -27.30
CA GLN A 18 18.20 -22.02 -26.76
C GLN A 18 16.75 -22.48 -26.95
N TRP A 19 15.93 -22.28 -25.92
CA TRP A 19 14.50 -22.55 -26.00
C TRP A 19 13.74 -21.22 -26.06
N ALA A 20 12.70 -21.15 -26.90
CA ALA A 20 11.79 -20.03 -26.90
C ALA A 20 10.35 -20.51 -27.00
N PHE A 21 9.47 -19.82 -26.27
CA PHE A 21 8.03 -19.98 -26.35
C PHE A 21 7.37 -18.62 -26.47
N LYS A 22 6.44 -18.49 -27.40
CA LYS A 22 5.64 -17.29 -27.56
C LYS A 22 4.20 -17.69 -27.74
N ALA A 23 3.27 -17.02 -27.06
CA ALA A 23 1.85 -17.12 -27.30
C ALA A 23 1.28 -15.72 -27.57
N GLY A 24 0.78 -15.51 -28.80
CA GLY A 24 0.16 -14.26 -29.22
C GLY A 24 -1.23 -14.03 -28.61
N THR A 25 -1.89 -15.10 -28.18
CA THR A 25 -3.15 -15.05 -27.45
C THR A 25 -3.14 -16.05 -26.30
N ASN A 26 -3.29 -15.57 -25.08
CA ASN A 26 -3.52 -16.39 -23.88
C ASN A 26 -4.71 -15.77 -23.14
N LYS A 27 -5.90 -16.39 -23.29
CA LYS A 27 -7.17 -15.87 -22.79
C LYS A 27 -7.79 -16.84 -21.81
N LEU A 28 -8.31 -16.30 -20.71
CA LEU A 28 -9.14 -17.02 -19.76
C LEU A 28 -10.44 -16.27 -19.57
N ASN A 29 -11.53 -17.04 -19.47
CA ASN A 29 -12.83 -16.56 -19.04
C ASN A 29 -13.40 -17.51 -18.01
N VAL A 30 -13.79 -16.98 -16.86
CA VAL A 30 -14.37 -17.74 -15.76
C VAL A 30 -15.77 -17.22 -15.49
N LYS A 31 -16.76 -18.11 -15.54
CA LYS A 31 -18.15 -17.83 -15.23
C LYS A 31 -18.63 -18.61 -14.03
N ARG A 32 -19.49 -17.98 -13.22
CA ARG A 32 -20.25 -18.62 -12.15
C ARG A 32 -21.72 -18.30 -12.39
N ASP A 33 -22.55 -19.34 -12.49
CA ASP A 33 -23.99 -19.23 -12.72
C ASP A 33 -24.33 -18.36 -13.96
N GLY A 34 -23.56 -18.56 -15.04
CA GLY A 34 -23.69 -17.80 -16.29
C GLY A 34 -23.07 -16.40 -16.29
N VAL A 35 -22.66 -15.87 -15.14
CA VAL A 35 -22.06 -14.54 -15.00
C VAL A 35 -20.53 -14.63 -15.02
N GLU A 36 -19.88 -13.84 -15.86
CA GLU A 36 -18.42 -13.73 -15.87
C GLU A 36 -17.92 -13.08 -14.57
N VAL A 37 -17.00 -13.76 -13.89
CA VAL A 37 -16.42 -13.34 -12.60
C VAL A 37 -14.92 -13.03 -12.69
N ALA A 38 -14.24 -13.55 -13.72
CA ALA A 38 -12.85 -13.21 -14.01
C ALA A 38 -12.56 -13.42 -15.50
N SER A 39 -11.75 -12.54 -16.08
CA SER A 39 -11.22 -12.72 -17.43
C SER A 39 -9.82 -12.14 -17.55
N PHE A 40 -8.99 -12.70 -18.44
CA PHE A 40 -7.74 -12.09 -18.85
C PHE A 40 -7.46 -12.33 -20.34
N ASP A 41 -6.70 -11.41 -20.94
CA ASP A 41 -6.08 -11.53 -22.26
C ASP A 41 -4.62 -11.06 -22.13
N MET A 42 -3.70 -12.00 -22.29
CA MET A 42 -2.27 -11.79 -22.12
C MET A 42 -1.50 -12.34 -23.31
N MET A 43 -0.38 -11.70 -23.61
CA MET A 43 0.68 -12.28 -24.44
C MET A 43 1.80 -12.75 -23.53
N LEU A 44 2.35 -13.91 -23.82
CA LEU A 44 3.49 -14.48 -23.11
C LEU A 44 4.63 -14.69 -24.09
N SER A 45 5.83 -14.24 -23.73
CA SER A 45 7.07 -14.58 -24.40
C SER A 45 8.08 -15.06 -23.37
N VAL A 46 8.63 -16.24 -23.60
CA VAL A 46 9.74 -16.80 -22.84
C VAL A 46 10.86 -17.07 -23.83
N LYS A 47 12.04 -16.52 -23.59
CA LYS A 47 13.24 -16.86 -24.37
C LYS A 47 14.35 -17.16 -23.37
N ASP A 48 14.81 -18.40 -23.38
CA ASP A 48 15.69 -18.96 -22.36
C ASP A 48 15.08 -18.76 -20.95
N SER A 49 15.69 -17.93 -20.11
CA SER A 49 15.17 -17.55 -18.79
C SER A 49 14.46 -16.18 -18.77
N ALA A 50 14.51 -15.41 -19.86
CA ALA A 50 13.81 -14.13 -19.96
C ALA A 50 12.32 -14.35 -20.17
N LYS A 51 11.47 -13.61 -19.45
CA LYS A 51 10.01 -13.71 -19.49
C LYS A 51 9.40 -12.33 -19.68
N THR A 52 8.53 -12.20 -20.67
CA THR A 52 7.73 -11.00 -20.90
C THR A 52 6.25 -11.39 -20.88
N PHE A 53 5.50 -10.69 -20.04
CA PHE A 53 4.05 -10.79 -19.93
C PHE A 53 3.45 -9.45 -20.34
N SER A 54 2.76 -9.41 -21.48
CA SER A 54 2.01 -8.22 -21.89
C SER A 54 0.54 -8.46 -21.61
N ILE A 55 0.01 -7.77 -20.60
CA ILE A 55 -1.39 -7.83 -20.16
C ILE A 55 -2.17 -6.84 -21.01
N LYS A 56 -2.98 -7.33 -21.96
CA LYS A 56 -3.93 -6.47 -22.68
C LYS A 56 -5.07 -6.08 -21.75
N SER A 57 -5.63 -7.07 -21.08
CA SER A 57 -6.64 -6.88 -20.04
C SER A 57 -6.60 -7.99 -19.01
N LEU A 58 -6.91 -7.62 -17.77
CA LEU A 58 -7.27 -8.51 -16.67
C LEU A 58 -8.45 -7.85 -15.97
N ASP A 59 -9.53 -8.59 -15.78
CA ASP A 59 -10.72 -8.13 -15.10
C ASP A 59 -11.15 -9.16 -14.05
N LEU A 60 -11.05 -8.78 -12.78
CA LEU A 60 -11.41 -9.60 -11.64
C LEU A 60 -12.58 -8.93 -10.91
N LYS A 61 -13.75 -9.56 -10.92
CA LYS A 61 -14.95 -9.02 -10.27
C LYS A 61 -15.05 -9.46 -8.81
N SER A 62 -16.04 -8.93 -8.11
CA SER A 62 -16.24 -9.13 -6.67
C SER A 62 -16.18 -10.59 -6.19
N PRO A 63 -16.70 -11.61 -6.90
CA PRO A 63 -16.59 -12.98 -6.42
C PRO A 63 -15.14 -13.47 -6.35
N PHE A 64 -14.29 -13.01 -7.27
CA PHE A 64 -12.86 -13.37 -7.30
C PHE A 64 -12.06 -12.54 -6.30
N THR A 65 -12.21 -11.21 -6.31
CA THR A 65 -11.47 -10.30 -5.40
C THR A 65 -11.82 -10.53 -3.92
N SER A 66 -13.03 -11.03 -3.63
CA SER A 66 -13.42 -11.43 -2.27
C SER A 66 -12.53 -12.52 -1.66
N LEU A 67 -11.95 -13.40 -2.48
CA LEU A 67 -11.03 -14.44 -2.02
C LEU A 67 -9.72 -13.83 -1.51
N GLY A 68 -9.19 -12.83 -2.24
CA GLY A 68 -8.00 -12.09 -1.84
C GLY A 68 -8.24 -11.28 -0.57
N LEU A 69 -9.37 -10.57 -0.48
CA LEU A 69 -9.71 -9.79 0.71
C LEU A 69 -9.85 -10.65 1.97
N LYS A 70 -10.49 -11.82 1.88
CA LYS A 70 -10.58 -12.76 3.02
C LYS A 70 -9.23 -13.21 3.54
N LYS A 71 -8.22 -13.31 2.66
CA LYS A 71 -6.87 -13.74 3.02
C LYS A 71 -6.02 -12.59 3.57
N TRP A 72 -6.12 -11.40 2.97
CA TRP A 72 -5.21 -10.29 3.26
C TRP A 72 -5.77 -9.26 4.22
N LEU A 73 -7.09 -9.08 4.26
CA LEU A 73 -7.80 -8.10 5.09
C LEU A 73 -8.97 -8.77 5.85
N PRO A 74 -8.72 -9.87 6.59
CA PRO A 74 -9.80 -10.68 7.19
C PRO A 74 -10.72 -9.89 8.15
N ASN A 75 -10.18 -8.88 8.84
CA ASN A 75 -10.86 -8.16 9.93
C ASN A 75 -11.35 -6.75 9.54
N GLN A 76 -11.26 -6.40 8.26
CA GLN A 76 -11.59 -5.05 7.78
C GLN A 76 -13.01 -4.94 7.19
N HIS A 77 -13.75 -6.05 7.15
CA HIS A 77 -15.11 -6.17 6.58
C HIS A 77 -15.30 -5.44 5.24
N VAL A 78 -14.25 -5.42 4.40
CA VAL A 78 -14.27 -4.77 3.10
C VAL A 78 -15.19 -5.56 2.17
N LYS A 79 -16.17 -4.89 1.55
CA LYS A 79 -16.93 -5.47 0.48
C LYS A 79 -16.08 -5.48 -0.79
N ALA A 80 -15.95 -6.66 -1.38
CA ALA A 80 -15.20 -6.87 -2.59
C ALA A 80 -15.79 -6.10 -3.78
N GLY A 81 -14.93 -5.37 -4.49
CA GLY A 81 -15.24 -4.70 -5.74
C GLY A 81 -14.56 -5.36 -6.95
N ARG A 82 -14.30 -4.58 -7.99
CA ARG A 82 -13.68 -5.00 -9.24
C ARG A 82 -12.26 -4.46 -9.35
N LEU A 83 -11.33 -5.33 -9.76
CA LEU A 83 -9.95 -4.98 -10.09
C LEU A 83 -9.76 -5.16 -11.59
N THR A 84 -9.28 -4.11 -12.27
CA THR A 84 -8.92 -4.18 -13.68
C THR A 84 -7.47 -3.77 -13.90
N ILE A 85 -6.76 -4.47 -14.77
CA ILE A 85 -5.44 -4.10 -15.27
C ILE A 85 -5.52 -4.07 -16.78
N ASN A 86 -5.09 -2.97 -17.40
CA ASN A 86 -5.09 -2.83 -18.85
C ASN A 86 -3.72 -2.37 -19.32
N GLU A 87 -3.35 -2.77 -20.53
CA GLU A 87 -2.16 -2.26 -21.24
C GLU A 87 -0.91 -2.22 -20.35
N SER A 88 -0.64 -3.33 -19.67
CA SER A 88 0.44 -3.45 -18.70
C SER A 88 1.47 -4.48 -19.14
N GLU A 89 2.69 -4.31 -18.69
CA GLU A 89 3.81 -5.15 -19.05
C GLU A 89 4.62 -5.52 -17.82
N LEU A 90 4.98 -6.80 -17.73
CA LEU A 90 5.97 -7.31 -16.79
C LEU A 90 7.08 -7.98 -17.60
N ARG A 91 8.30 -7.48 -17.46
CA ARG A 91 9.52 -8.09 -18.00
C ARG A 91 10.35 -8.63 -16.84
N LEU A 92 10.89 -9.82 -17.01
CA LEU A 92 11.83 -10.47 -16.11
C LEU A 92 13.00 -10.97 -16.97
N ASP A 93 14.22 -10.56 -16.68
CA ASP A 93 15.39 -11.03 -17.40
C ASP A 93 16.10 -12.19 -16.67
N PRO A 94 17.05 -12.88 -17.33
CA PRO A 94 17.80 -13.99 -16.72
C PRO A 94 18.66 -13.59 -15.52
N GLU A 95 19.07 -12.33 -15.43
CA GLU A 95 19.92 -11.79 -14.36
C GLU A 95 19.12 -11.46 -13.10
N GLY A 96 17.81 -11.66 -13.14
CA GLY A 96 16.91 -11.37 -12.03
C GLY A 96 16.45 -9.92 -11.98
N ASN A 97 16.67 -9.13 -13.05
CA ASN A 97 16.06 -7.83 -13.18
C ASN A 97 14.61 -7.97 -13.63
N GLY A 98 13.76 -7.10 -13.13
CA GLY A 98 12.35 -6.99 -13.48
C GLY A 98 12.01 -5.57 -13.88
N HIS A 99 11.03 -5.42 -14.75
CA HIS A 99 10.42 -4.13 -15.05
C HIS A 99 8.91 -4.31 -15.12
N PHE A 100 8.18 -3.43 -14.45
CA PHE A 100 6.73 -3.36 -14.50
C PHE A 100 6.31 -1.96 -14.93
N ASN A 101 5.49 -1.90 -15.97
CA ASN A 101 4.81 -0.69 -16.39
C ASN A 101 3.33 -1.00 -16.59
N GLY A 102 2.44 -0.29 -15.92
CA GLY A 102 1.02 -0.62 -16.03
C GLY A 102 0.07 0.29 -15.28
N ASN A 103 -1.22 0.02 -15.49
CA ASN A 103 -2.33 0.67 -14.82
C ASN A 103 -3.20 -0.36 -14.09
N ILE A 104 -3.42 -0.14 -12.80
CA ILE A 104 -4.33 -0.92 -11.98
C ILE A 104 -5.47 -0.02 -11.54
N LYS A 105 -6.71 -0.45 -11.76
CA LYS A 105 -7.91 0.26 -11.29
C LYS A 105 -8.69 -0.63 -10.33
N LEU A 106 -9.09 -0.05 -9.21
CA LEU A 106 -10.02 -0.60 -8.24
C LEU A 106 -11.33 0.19 -8.37
N SER A 107 -12.46 -0.51 -8.41
CA SER A 107 -13.77 0.12 -8.39
C SER A 107 -14.74 -0.67 -7.53
N GLU A 108 -15.77 0.00 -6.99
CA GLU A 108 -16.88 -0.65 -6.26
C GLU A 108 -16.47 -1.34 -4.95
N PHE A 109 -15.24 -1.16 -4.48
CA PHE A 109 -14.84 -1.60 -3.15
C PHE A 109 -15.47 -0.68 -2.11
N THR A 110 -16.22 -1.23 -1.16
CA THR A 110 -16.84 -0.42 -0.11
C THR A 110 -16.38 -0.86 1.27
N PHE A 111 -16.12 0.11 2.12
CA PHE A 111 -15.66 -0.10 3.49
C PHE A 111 -16.77 0.21 4.48
N PRO A 112 -16.77 -0.45 5.64
CA PRO A 112 -17.73 -0.15 6.69
C PRO A 112 -17.63 1.33 7.07
N PRO A 113 -18.76 1.97 7.42
CA PRO A 113 -18.76 3.36 7.83
C PRO A 113 -18.01 3.55 9.16
N ASP A 114 -17.31 4.68 9.28
CA ASP A 114 -16.54 5.01 10.48
C ASP A 114 -17.46 5.21 11.71
N MET A 115 -18.60 5.87 11.50
CA MET A 115 -19.62 6.11 12.52
C MET A 115 -20.82 5.16 12.38
N GLN A 116 -21.49 4.84 13.50
CA GLN A 116 -22.81 4.18 13.44
C GLN A 116 -23.74 5.06 12.58
N ASN A 117 -24.38 4.44 11.58
CA ASN A 117 -25.24 5.08 10.57
C ASN A 117 -24.53 5.97 9.52
N GLY A 118 -23.19 5.91 9.42
CA GLY A 118 -22.46 6.57 8.32
C GLY A 118 -22.68 5.88 6.97
N LYS A 119 -22.42 6.60 5.87
CA LYS A 119 -22.38 5.99 4.53
C LYS A 119 -21.07 5.20 4.35
N PRO A 120 -21.09 4.00 3.76
CA PRO A 120 -19.88 3.26 3.39
C PRO A 120 -18.94 4.11 2.54
N ALA A 121 -17.64 4.06 2.82
CA ALA A 121 -16.65 4.73 2.00
C ALA A 121 -16.38 3.89 0.74
N LEU A 122 -16.50 4.50 -0.44
CA LEU A 122 -16.20 3.87 -1.72
C LEU A 122 -14.73 4.09 -2.08
N LEU A 123 -14.04 3.03 -2.51
CA LEU A 123 -12.69 3.07 -3.03
C LEU A 123 -12.71 2.81 -4.54
N ASP A 124 -12.88 3.90 -5.27
CA ASP A 124 -12.60 3.97 -6.70
C ASP A 124 -11.24 4.63 -6.90
N ALA A 125 -10.22 3.81 -7.16
CA ALA A 125 -8.83 4.26 -7.25
C ALA A 125 -8.17 3.76 -8.54
N SER A 126 -7.20 4.51 -9.04
CA SER A 126 -6.32 4.04 -10.10
C SER A 126 -4.86 4.30 -9.78
N PHE A 127 -4.02 3.35 -10.14
CA PHE A 127 -2.58 3.37 -9.90
C PHE A 127 -1.86 3.22 -11.22
N ILE A 128 -1.00 4.19 -11.54
CA ILE A 128 -0.11 4.14 -12.70
C ILE A 128 1.29 3.86 -12.17
N ILE A 129 1.90 2.76 -12.60
CA ILE A 129 3.13 2.25 -12.00
C ILE A 129 4.17 2.08 -13.11
N ASP A 130 5.37 2.60 -12.87
CA ASP A 130 6.59 2.33 -13.62
C ASP A 130 7.70 2.08 -12.60
N ALA A 131 8.13 0.83 -12.53
CA ALA A 131 9.13 0.38 -11.57
C ALA A 131 10.04 -0.67 -12.18
N GLU A 132 11.32 -0.61 -11.82
CA GLU A 132 12.31 -1.64 -12.12
C GLU A 132 12.75 -2.30 -10.83
N GLY A 133 13.15 -3.57 -10.90
CA GLY A 133 13.63 -4.34 -9.77
C GLY A 133 14.92 -5.04 -10.14
N THR A 134 15.92 -5.04 -9.27
CA THR A 134 17.16 -5.80 -9.44
C THR A 134 17.54 -6.37 -8.08
N ASN A 135 17.79 -7.68 -7.99
CA ASN A 135 18.24 -8.32 -6.75
C ASN A 135 17.37 -7.99 -5.52
N ASN A 136 16.04 -8.09 -5.67
CA ASN A 136 15.03 -7.73 -4.64
C ASN A 136 14.96 -6.24 -4.28
N VAL A 137 15.63 -5.38 -5.04
CA VAL A 137 15.58 -3.94 -4.84
C VAL A 137 14.77 -3.28 -5.94
N PHE A 138 13.67 -2.65 -5.58
CA PHE A 138 12.72 -2.01 -6.46
C PHE A 138 12.99 -0.50 -6.54
N SER A 139 13.34 0.00 -7.72
CA SER A 139 13.40 1.42 -8.04
C SER A 139 12.07 1.84 -8.68
N ILE A 140 11.30 2.64 -7.96
CA ILE A 140 10.03 3.22 -8.40
C ILE A 140 10.36 4.51 -9.15
N LYS A 141 10.31 4.46 -10.49
CA LYS A 141 10.46 5.65 -11.34
C LYS A 141 9.27 6.55 -11.18
N ARG A 142 8.07 5.97 -11.20
CA ARG A 142 6.81 6.69 -10.98
C ARG A 142 5.73 5.74 -10.50
N PHE A 143 5.08 6.09 -9.40
CA PHE A 143 3.84 5.49 -8.95
C PHE A 143 2.84 6.61 -8.70
N THR A 144 1.85 6.78 -9.57
CA THR A 144 0.79 7.78 -9.37
C THR A 144 -0.44 7.09 -8.81
N ALA A 145 -0.84 7.45 -7.60
CA ALA A 145 -2.09 7.05 -6.98
C ALA A 145 -3.15 8.14 -7.19
N ASN A 146 -4.20 7.80 -7.94
CA ASN A 146 -5.42 8.58 -8.04
C ASN A 146 -6.44 7.96 -7.11
N LEU A 147 -6.63 8.56 -5.93
CA LEU A 147 -7.61 8.12 -4.95
C LEU A 147 -8.96 8.84 -5.18
N PRO A 148 -10.07 8.40 -4.56
CA PRO A 148 -11.36 9.05 -4.69
C PRO A 148 -11.27 10.55 -4.38
N ARG A 149 -11.74 11.40 -5.30
CA ARG A 149 -11.80 12.85 -5.11
C ARG A 149 -12.75 13.22 -3.97
N THR A 150 -12.39 14.21 -3.17
CA THR A 150 -13.29 14.82 -2.18
C THR A 150 -13.60 16.27 -2.56
N SER A 151 -14.49 16.92 -1.78
CA SER A 151 -14.69 18.36 -1.88
C SER A 151 -13.44 19.17 -1.51
N LYS A 152 -12.50 18.57 -0.74
CA LYS A 152 -11.29 19.24 -0.23
C LYS A 152 -10.08 19.07 -1.14
N ALA A 153 -9.96 17.94 -1.86
CA ALA A 153 -8.75 17.62 -2.63
C ALA A 153 -9.04 16.73 -3.85
N LYS A 154 -8.19 16.85 -4.88
CA LYS A 154 -8.19 15.94 -6.05
C LYS A 154 -7.71 14.54 -5.68
N ASN A 155 -6.91 14.41 -4.62
CA ASN A 155 -6.34 13.16 -4.11
C ASN A 155 -5.48 12.41 -5.13
N VAL A 156 -4.57 13.14 -5.76
CA VAL A 156 -3.56 12.58 -6.67
C VAL A 156 -2.20 12.71 -6.00
N GLY A 157 -1.53 11.60 -5.76
CA GLY A 157 -0.18 11.56 -5.21
C GLY A 157 0.78 10.81 -6.13
N THR A 158 2.01 11.27 -6.23
CA THR A 158 3.09 10.58 -6.95
C THR A 158 4.16 10.12 -5.97
N ILE A 159 4.53 8.85 -6.05
CA ILE A 159 5.56 8.20 -5.26
C ILE A 159 6.71 7.82 -6.19
N SER A 160 7.94 8.09 -5.76
CA SER A 160 9.17 7.67 -6.44
C SER A 160 10.23 7.29 -5.40
N GLY A 161 11.27 6.56 -5.79
CA GLY A 161 12.36 6.19 -4.90
C GLY A 161 12.72 4.72 -4.98
N ARG A 162 13.25 4.16 -3.89
CA ARG A 162 13.82 2.81 -3.85
C ARG A 162 13.36 2.04 -2.61
N ILE A 163 12.96 0.79 -2.80
CA ILE A 163 12.55 -0.14 -1.75
C ILE A 163 13.43 -1.39 -1.85
N ASP A 164 14.13 -1.70 -0.77
CA ASP A 164 14.90 -2.92 -0.63
C ASP A 164 14.07 -4.00 0.11
N LEU A 165 13.72 -5.05 -0.63
CA LEU A 165 12.97 -6.21 -0.16
C LEU A 165 13.87 -7.45 0.08
N SER A 166 15.20 -7.30 0.15
CA SER A 166 16.13 -8.41 0.42
C SER A 166 15.82 -9.11 1.76
N ASP A 167 15.28 -8.34 2.72
CA ASP A 167 14.60 -8.89 3.89
C ASP A 167 13.11 -8.49 3.85
N LEU A 168 12.25 -9.44 3.48
CA LEU A 168 10.80 -9.25 3.42
C LEU A 168 10.16 -8.97 4.78
N ARG A 169 10.85 -9.26 5.89
CA ARG A 169 10.37 -8.98 7.25
C ARG A 169 10.95 -7.69 7.83
N ALA A 170 12.03 -7.19 7.25
CA ALA A 170 12.76 -5.99 7.68
C ALA A 170 13.05 -5.04 6.51
N SER A 171 12.06 -4.78 5.66
CA SER A 171 12.26 -4.03 4.41
C SER A 171 12.74 -2.61 4.68
N SER A 172 13.62 -2.10 3.82
CA SER A 172 14.25 -0.79 3.96
C SER A 172 14.09 0.02 2.67
N GLY A 173 14.45 1.30 2.69
CA GLY A 173 14.37 2.12 1.49
C GLY A 173 14.16 3.60 1.77
N ARG A 174 13.99 4.35 0.69
CA ARG A 174 13.66 5.77 0.70
C ARG A 174 12.70 6.04 -0.43
N ILE A 175 11.54 6.63 -0.12
CA ILE A 175 10.57 7.08 -1.11
C ILE A 175 10.27 8.56 -0.91
N GLN A 176 9.87 9.24 -1.97
CA GLN A 176 9.35 10.60 -1.95
C GLN A 176 7.87 10.57 -2.35
N LEU A 177 7.02 11.20 -1.55
CA LEU A 177 5.60 11.41 -1.83
C LEU A 177 5.37 12.88 -2.18
N LYS A 178 4.86 13.12 -3.39
CA LYS A 178 4.46 14.43 -3.91
C LYS A 178 2.97 14.53 -4.16
N SER A 179 2.34 15.63 -3.76
CA SER A 179 0.94 15.91 -4.09
C SER A 179 0.58 17.38 -3.92
N ASP A 180 -0.29 17.92 -4.78
CA ASP A 180 -0.86 19.25 -4.59
C ASP A 180 -1.73 19.30 -3.33
N ALA A 181 -2.59 18.29 -3.15
CA ALA A 181 -3.51 18.19 -2.03
C ALA A 181 -3.96 16.74 -1.80
N LEU A 182 -3.90 16.30 -0.55
CA LEU A 182 -4.40 15.00 -0.08
C LEU A 182 -5.40 15.20 1.05
N ASP A 183 -6.60 14.65 0.88
CA ASP A 183 -7.57 14.44 1.95
C ASP A 183 -7.51 12.98 2.37
N ILE A 184 -6.80 12.74 3.47
CA ILE A 184 -6.58 11.40 4.01
C ILE A 184 -7.69 10.99 4.99
N THR A 185 -8.72 11.81 5.16
CA THR A 185 -9.86 11.50 6.05
C THR A 185 -10.58 10.23 5.60
N PRO A 186 -11.05 10.10 4.34
CA PRO A 186 -11.69 8.87 3.90
C PRO A 186 -10.78 7.63 4.02
N PRO A 187 -9.51 7.65 3.58
CA PRO A 187 -8.67 6.47 3.69
C PRO A 187 -8.24 6.14 5.11
N SER A 188 -8.30 7.07 6.08
CA SER A 188 -8.04 6.74 7.48
C SER A 188 -9.05 5.74 8.07
N ALA A 189 -10.26 5.67 7.50
CA ALA A 189 -11.23 4.63 7.85
C ALA A 189 -10.73 3.22 7.48
N PHE A 190 -9.86 3.08 6.48
CA PHE A 190 -9.27 1.79 6.08
C PHE A 190 -8.33 1.20 7.14
N LEU A 191 -7.79 2.05 8.04
CA LEU A 191 -6.86 1.63 9.08
C LEU A 191 -7.57 1.14 10.35
N LYS A 192 -8.88 1.34 10.46
CA LYS A 192 -9.67 0.98 11.64
C LYS A 192 -10.18 -0.45 11.51
N SER A 193 -9.67 -1.35 12.35
CA SER A 193 -10.22 -2.71 12.46
C SER A 193 -11.71 -2.66 12.80
N ALA A 194 -12.53 -3.43 12.10
CA ALA A 194 -13.96 -3.48 12.38
C ALA A 194 -14.27 -4.11 13.75
N ASP A 195 -13.35 -4.92 14.26
CA ASP A 195 -13.45 -5.57 15.58
C ASP A 195 -13.08 -4.64 16.75
N ALA A 196 -12.59 -3.42 16.49
CA ALA A 196 -12.16 -2.50 17.55
C ALA A 196 -13.32 -1.91 18.38
N LYS A 197 -14.58 -2.22 18.06
CA LYS A 197 -15.78 -1.68 18.75
C LYS A 197 -16.30 -2.57 19.90
N THR A 198 -15.45 -3.34 20.58
CA THR A 198 -15.81 -3.98 21.86
C THR A 198 -14.68 -3.89 22.89
N LYS A 199 -14.50 -2.69 23.44
CA LYS A 199 -13.92 -2.45 24.78
C LYS A 199 -13.91 -0.94 25.02
N ASP A 200 -15.05 -0.38 25.38
CA ASP A 200 -15.11 0.89 26.13
C ASP A 200 -16.53 1.08 26.69
N GLN A 201 -16.83 0.34 27.74
CA GLN A 201 -17.69 0.82 28.82
C GLN A 201 -17.39 0.03 30.10
N ALA A 202 -16.27 0.38 30.73
CA ALA A 202 -16.08 0.14 32.16
C ALA A 202 -15.48 1.42 32.74
N THR A 203 -16.34 2.18 33.39
CA THR A 203 -16.04 3.33 34.24
C THR A 203 -14.96 2.98 35.26
N ALA A 204 -13.76 3.55 35.13
CA ALA A 204 -12.76 3.56 36.19
C ALA A 204 -12.39 5.00 36.54
N LYS A 205 -12.75 5.37 37.76
CA LYS A 205 -12.51 6.64 38.46
C LYS A 205 -10.99 6.93 38.58
N PRO A 206 -10.54 8.20 38.49
CA PRO A 206 -9.12 8.52 38.54
C PRO A 206 -8.58 8.51 39.98
N ALA A 207 -7.38 7.93 40.16
CA ALA A 207 -6.54 8.14 41.34
C ALA A 207 -5.10 8.46 40.88
N SER A 208 -4.59 9.61 41.34
CA SER A 208 -3.22 10.11 41.09
C SER A 208 -2.23 9.61 42.17
N PRO A 209 -0.93 10.01 42.17
CA PRO A 209 0.19 9.13 41.82
C PRO A 209 1.11 8.83 43.03
N LYS A 210 1.92 7.76 42.94
CA LYS A 210 3.13 7.65 43.76
C LYS A 210 4.34 7.19 42.94
N THR A 211 5.40 7.98 43.10
CA THR A 211 6.80 7.82 42.71
C THR A 211 7.38 6.54 43.32
N ASP A 212 8.16 5.79 42.54
CA ASP A 212 9.56 5.41 42.85
C ASP A 212 10.12 4.50 41.74
N LEU A 213 11.28 4.91 41.20
CA LEU A 213 12.12 4.12 40.31
C LEU A 213 12.89 3.07 41.12
N PRO A 214 13.20 1.91 40.50
CA PRO A 214 14.62 1.67 40.26
C PRO A 214 14.91 1.21 38.83
N ALA A 215 16.13 1.55 38.39
CA ALA A 215 16.71 1.20 37.11
C ALA A 215 16.82 -0.32 36.92
N VAL A 216 16.33 -0.83 35.79
CA VAL A 216 16.70 -2.15 35.28
C VAL A 216 17.06 -2.01 33.80
N THR A 217 18.32 -2.34 33.56
CA THR A 217 19.03 -2.72 32.34
C THR A 217 18.17 -2.93 31.09
N VAL A 218 18.49 -2.16 30.04
CA VAL A 218 17.98 -2.33 28.68
C VAL A 218 18.54 -3.63 28.12
N HIS A 219 17.84 -4.74 28.33
CA HIS A 219 17.95 -5.87 27.43
C HIS A 219 16.92 -5.67 26.31
N GLU A 220 17.44 -5.60 25.08
CA GLU A 220 16.71 -5.84 23.85
C GLU A 220 16.08 -7.24 23.89
N GLN A 221 14.96 -7.35 24.59
CA GLN A 221 14.11 -8.52 24.58
C GLN A 221 12.72 -8.03 24.22
N GLN A 222 12.42 -8.20 22.93
CA GLN A 222 11.27 -8.94 22.41
C GLN A 222 10.76 -8.33 21.09
N LEU A 223 11.58 -8.48 20.03
CA LEU A 223 11.09 -8.66 18.66
C LEU A 223 10.52 -10.08 18.44
N SER A 224 10.43 -10.92 19.48
CA SER A 224 9.77 -12.22 19.42
C SER A 224 8.25 -12.08 19.53
N SER A 225 7.67 -11.57 18.44
CA SER A 225 6.68 -12.30 17.65
C SER A 225 6.98 -11.92 16.20
N GLY A 226 7.34 -12.86 15.32
CA GLY A 226 7.91 -12.64 13.98
C GLY A 226 7.03 -11.90 12.97
N GLY A 227 6.64 -10.66 13.28
CA GLY A 227 5.86 -9.76 12.45
C GLY A 227 6.74 -8.92 11.53
N PHE A 228 6.13 -8.44 10.45
CA PHE A 228 6.71 -7.47 9.53
C PHE A 228 7.07 -6.16 10.24
N ALA A 229 8.25 -5.61 9.96
CA ALA A 229 8.64 -4.31 10.43
C ALA A 229 9.54 -3.60 9.39
N PHE A 230 9.50 -2.28 9.33
CA PHE A 230 10.44 -1.55 8.47
C PHE A 230 11.82 -1.43 9.14
N ARG A 231 12.89 -1.40 8.36
CA ARG A 231 14.24 -1.07 8.84
C ARG A 231 14.68 0.24 8.18
N GLN A 232 14.75 1.32 8.95
CA GLN A 232 15.25 2.62 8.47
C GLN A 232 14.59 3.11 7.17
N PHE A 233 13.31 2.82 6.99
CA PHE A 233 12.58 3.18 5.78
C PHE A 233 12.20 4.67 5.83
N ALA A 234 12.68 5.47 4.88
CA ALA A 234 12.44 6.91 4.86
C ALA A 234 11.31 7.28 3.88
N VAL A 235 10.41 8.15 4.32
CA VAL A 235 9.35 8.77 3.51
C VAL A 235 9.59 10.27 3.52
N GLU A 236 10.05 10.79 2.40
CA GLU A 236 10.17 12.21 2.15
C GLU A 236 8.81 12.76 1.67
N LEU A 237 8.38 13.86 2.26
CA LEU A 237 7.10 14.51 1.98
C LEU A 237 7.35 15.83 1.26
N ASP A 238 6.59 16.06 0.20
CA ASP A 238 6.47 17.35 -0.50
C ASP A 238 5.01 17.50 -0.93
N VAL A 239 4.17 17.92 0.02
CA VAL A 239 2.72 17.93 -0.12
C VAL A 239 2.17 19.33 0.13
N GLY A 240 1.52 19.91 -0.88
CA GLY A 240 0.98 21.27 -0.80
C GLY A 240 -0.09 21.43 0.27
N LYS A 241 -0.97 20.44 0.42
CA LYS A 241 -2.01 20.45 1.46
C LYS A 241 -2.39 19.06 1.95
N ILE A 242 -2.50 18.87 3.25
CA ILE A 242 -3.02 17.66 3.88
C ILE A 242 -4.27 18.02 4.68
N TYR A 243 -5.36 17.31 4.42
CA TYR A 243 -6.56 17.33 5.24
C TYR A 243 -6.71 16.00 5.96
N TRP A 244 -6.91 16.05 7.27
CA TRP A 244 -7.23 14.89 8.09
C TRP A 244 -8.29 15.27 9.12
N SER A 245 -9.52 14.79 8.90
CA SER A 245 -10.71 15.25 9.62
C SER A 245 -10.83 16.77 9.54
N ASP A 246 -10.72 17.47 10.66
CA ASP A 246 -10.78 18.93 10.75
C ASP A 246 -9.39 19.58 10.76
N LEU A 247 -8.33 18.77 10.87
CA LEU A 247 -6.96 19.24 10.74
C LEU A 247 -6.68 19.58 9.27
N ASN A 248 -6.09 20.74 9.04
CA ASN A 248 -5.54 21.13 7.76
C ASN A 248 -4.12 21.65 7.95
N ALA A 249 -3.19 21.10 7.17
CA ALA A 249 -1.82 21.56 7.10
C ALA A 249 -1.50 21.92 5.65
N THR A 250 -0.78 23.02 5.43
CA THR A 250 -0.27 23.43 4.11
C THR A 250 1.25 23.40 4.11
N ASP A 251 1.85 23.36 2.91
CA ASP A 251 3.30 23.36 2.70
C ASP A 251 4.04 22.29 3.51
N VAL A 252 3.49 21.06 3.53
CA VAL A 252 4.03 19.95 4.34
C VAL A 252 5.26 19.36 3.68
N LYS A 253 6.43 19.56 4.30
CA LYS A 253 7.73 19.14 3.79
C LYS A 253 8.60 18.54 4.89
N GLY A 254 9.38 17.53 4.56
CA GLY A 254 10.31 16.91 5.51
C GLY A 254 10.41 15.41 5.32
N GLU A 255 10.91 14.70 6.32
CA GLU A 255 11.12 13.26 6.24
C GLU A 255 10.63 12.54 7.49
N ILE A 256 9.94 11.43 7.28
CA ILE A 256 9.57 10.49 8.33
C ILE A 256 10.36 9.20 8.11
N GLN A 257 11.15 8.80 9.10
CA GLN A 257 11.86 7.53 9.10
C GLN A 257 11.12 6.50 9.97
N LEU A 258 10.86 5.33 9.38
CA LEU A 258 10.17 4.20 9.99
C LEU A 258 11.20 3.12 10.33
N SER A 259 11.36 2.81 11.62
CA SER A 259 12.26 1.75 12.09
C SER A 259 11.57 0.91 13.16
N GLY A 260 11.13 -0.28 12.79
CA GLY A 260 10.35 -1.14 13.66
C GLY A 260 8.99 -0.51 13.95
N ARG A 261 8.80 -0.14 15.21
CA ARG A 261 7.64 0.64 15.69
C ARG A 261 7.98 2.10 15.98
N GLU A 262 9.21 2.51 15.73
CA GLU A 262 9.64 3.89 15.94
C GLU A 262 9.42 4.71 14.67
N TYR A 263 8.85 5.89 14.88
CA TYR A 263 8.66 6.92 13.87
C TYR A 263 9.55 8.10 14.27
N LEU A 264 10.53 8.42 13.43
CA LEU A 264 11.42 9.56 13.61
C LEU A 264 11.06 10.64 12.59
N PHE A 265 10.66 11.80 13.09
CA PHE A 265 10.39 13.00 12.31
C PHE A 265 11.69 13.80 12.18
N ARG A 266 12.20 13.94 10.96
CA ARG A 266 13.38 14.76 10.61
C ARG A 266 12.86 16.00 9.90
N PRO A 267 13.21 17.20 10.40
CA PRO A 267 12.29 18.31 10.56
C PRO A 267 11.13 18.31 9.58
N LEU A 268 9.93 18.05 10.11
CA LEU A 268 8.70 18.13 9.34
C LEU A 268 8.16 19.56 9.48
N GLU A 269 8.34 20.35 8.43
CA GLU A 269 7.87 21.72 8.30
C GLU A 269 6.47 21.73 7.67
N PHE A 270 5.59 22.59 8.16
CA PHE A 270 4.25 22.78 7.62
C PHE A 270 3.67 24.11 8.13
N LYS A 271 2.49 24.47 7.65
CA LYS A 271 1.69 25.57 8.19
C LYS A 271 0.37 25.05 8.74
N LEU A 272 0.03 25.43 9.97
CA LEU A 272 -1.30 25.23 10.54
C LEU A 272 -2.00 26.58 10.61
N LEU A 273 -3.17 26.70 9.97
CA LEU A 273 -3.90 27.98 9.92
C LEU A 273 -3.00 29.13 9.46
N ASP A 274 -2.22 28.89 8.39
CA ASP A 274 -1.22 29.79 7.82
C ASP A 274 -0.05 30.18 8.74
N THR A 275 0.04 29.61 9.93
CA THR A 275 1.15 29.81 10.86
C THR A 275 2.20 28.71 10.64
N PRO A 276 3.46 29.05 10.32
CA PRO A 276 4.54 28.08 10.22
C PRO A 276 4.69 27.27 11.50
N ALA A 277 4.96 25.98 11.35
CA ALA A 277 5.24 25.09 12.44
C ALA A 277 6.24 24.01 11.98
N MET A 278 6.96 23.45 12.95
CA MET A 278 7.92 22.39 12.73
C MET A 278 7.76 21.31 13.79
N LEU A 279 7.77 20.05 13.35
CA LEU A 279 7.78 18.87 14.21
C LEU A 279 9.08 18.09 14.00
N GLU A 280 9.79 17.83 15.09
CA GLU A 280 10.94 16.92 15.09
C GLU A 280 10.87 15.96 16.28
N GLY A 281 11.60 14.85 16.17
CA GLY A 281 11.78 13.90 17.26
C GLY A 281 11.12 12.56 16.99
N ARG A 282 10.83 11.80 18.04
CA ARG A 282 10.45 10.39 17.93
C ARG A 282 9.13 10.06 18.58
N TYR A 283 8.43 9.11 17.99
CA TYR A 283 7.19 8.53 18.50
C TYR A 283 7.28 7.00 18.41
N ARG A 284 6.93 6.30 19.50
CA ARG A 284 6.99 4.84 19.58
C ARG A 284 5.81 4.29 20.40
N PRO A 285 4.79 3.70 19.75
CA PRO A 285 3.74 2.95 20.45
C PRO A 285 4.31 1.64 21.04
N GLN A 286 3.89 1.32 22.26
CA GLN A 286 4.23 0.09 22.97
C GLN A 286 3.08 -0.92 22.96
N TYR A 287 3.39 -2.20 23.20
CA TYR A 287 2.39 -3.30 23.17
C TYR A 287 1.38 -3.24 24.31
N ASN A 288 1.75 -2.61 25.42
CA ASN A 288 0.90 -2.43 26.60
C ASN A 288 -0.06 -1.23 26.48
N GLY A 289 -0.21 -0.66 25.28
CA GLY A 289 -1.04 0.52 25.03
C GLY A 289 -0.40 1.85 25.49
N ARG A 290 0.83 1.83 26.04
CA ARG A 290 1.58 3.06 26.35
C ARG A 290 2.28 3.58 25.10
N THR A 291 2.64 4.85 25.13
CA THR A 291 3.39 5.52 24.07
C THR A 291 4.62 6.19 24.66
N GLN A 292 5.77 5.97 24.06
CA GLN A 292 6.97 6.78 24.29
C GLN A 292 7.09 7.81 23.19
N TYR A 293 7.31 9.07 23.57
CA TYR A 293 7.51 10.14 22.62
C TYR A 293 8.52 11.15 23.18
N ASP A 294 9.23 11.78 22.27
CA ASP A 294 10.16 12.88 22.50
C ASP A 294 10.02 13.75 21.26
N LEU A 295 8.92 14.51 21.23
CA LEU A 295 8.50 15.33 20.11
C LEU A 295 8.67 16.78 20.51
N LYS A 296 9.35 17.55 19.65
CA LYS A 296 9.50 18.98 19.80
C LYS A 296 8.68 19.66 18.72
N PHE A 297 7.88 20.61 19.15
CA PHE A 297 7.03 21.42 18.30
C PHE A 297 7.50 22.86 18.37
N PHE A 298 7.70 23.48 17.21
CA PHE A 298 8.09 24.88 17.09
C PHE A 298 7.02 25.60 16.27
N CYS A 299 6.69 26.83 16.67
CA CYS A 299 5.78 27.75 15.99
C CYS A 299 6.51 29.05 15.68
#